data_AF-Q1ZUD5-F1
#
_entry.id   AF-Q1ZUD5-F1
#
_cell.length_a   1.000
_cell.length_b   1.000
_cell.length_c   1.000
_cell.angle_alpha   90.00
_cell.angle_beta   90.00
_cell.angle_gamma   90.00
#
_symmetry.space_group_name_H-M   'P 1'
#
loop_
_entity.id
_entity.type
_entity.pdbx_description
1 polymer ?
#
loop_
_entity_poly.entity_id
_entity_poly.type
_entity_poly.pdbx_seq_one_letter_code
_entity_poly.pdbx_strand_id
1 'polypeptide(L)'
;MLLFTLSLKTLKVDQMKKYWTPLTLVCGLLVLTSGSLLFFDINSKNIVLMHEWIGILMVIAVLGHAFLYKNSIIKHLSRKNNIVMMAAILLLGIAMIQSDKEVEQSNNVSVALFDSIDNAPITLMSELTHQPINNLVDKIKLAGFTIDDPKQSIVQIAQLNHQQPEDIISVIYKK
;
A
#
# COMPACT_ATOMS: atom_id res chain seq x y z
N MET A 1 -0.60 -5.13 -51.92
CA MET A 1 0.31 -4.93 -50.75
C MET A 1 -0.43 -4.54 -49.47
N LEU A 2 -1.39 -3.58 -49.51
CA LEU A 2 -2.19 -3.14 -48.35
C LEU A 2 -3.10 -4.22 -47.70
N LEU A 3 -3.68 -5.13 -48.48
CA LEU A 3 -4.54 -6.21 -47.94
C LEU A 3 -3.74 -7.29 -47.18
N PHE A 4 -2.50 -7.55 -47.61
CA PHE A 4 -1.63 -8.57 -47.02
C PHE A 4 -1.06 -8.09 -45.67
N THR A 5 -0.71 -6.80 -45.56
CA THR A 5 -0.26 -6.19 -44.30
C THR A 5 -1.40 -6.08 -43.28
N LEU A 6 -2.63 -5.82 -43.72
CA LEU A 6 -3.81 -5.83 -42.84
C LEU A 6 -4.08 -7.23 -42.26
N SER A 7 -4.00 -8.27 -43.10
CA SER A 7 -4.23 -9.68 -42.71
C SER A 7 -3.18 -10.20 -41.73
N LEU A 8 -1.91 -9.86 -41.91
CA LEU A 8 -0.85 -10.20 -40.97
C LEU A 8 -1.01 -9.49 -39.61
N LYS A 9 -1.48 -8.23 -39.63
CA LYS A 9 -1.72 -7.45 -38.41
C LYS A 9 -2.88 -8.02 -37.59
N THR A 10 -3.97 -8.45 -38.23
CA THR A 10 -5.12 -9.07 -37.54
C THR A 10 -4.75 -10.42 -36.93
N LEU A 11 -4.04 -11.27 -37.68
CA LEU A 11 -3.54 -12.56 -37.18
C LEU A 11 -2.66 -12.40 -35.93
N LYS A 12 -1.73 -11.43 -35.93
CA LYS A 12 -0.82 -11.19 -34.80
C LYS A 12 -1.55 -10.70 -33.55
N VAL A 13 -2.57 -9.85 -33.71
CA VAL A 13 -3.39 -9.35 -32.60
C VAL A 13 -4.23 -10.47 -31.98
N ASP A 14 -4.79 -11.36 -32.79
CA ASP A 14 -5.61 -12.48 -32.28
C ASP A 14 -4.76 -13.54 -31.56
N GLN A 15 -3.51 -13.75 -31.99
CA GLN A 15 -2.55 -14.55 -31.23
C GLN A 15 -2.22 -13.93 -29.87
N MET A 16 -2.04 -12.60 -29.79
CA MET A 16 -1.80 -11.95 -28.50
C MET A 16 -3.00 -12.08 -27.56
N LYS A 17 -4.22 -11.82 -28.05
CA LYS A 17 -5.48 -11.96 -27.31
C LYS A 17 -5.63 -13.33 -26.61
N LYS A 18 -5.13 -14.40 -27.23
CA LYS A 18 -5.13 -15.77 -26.69
C LYS A 18 -4.36 -15.91 -25.37
N TYR A 19 -3.34 -15.08 -25.13
CA TYR A 19 -2.52 -15.14 -23.91
C TYR A 19 -2.99 -14.17 -22.82
N TRP A 20 -3.47 -12.97 -23.20
CA TRP A 20 -3.86 -11.95 -22.22
C TRP A 20 -5.11 -12.32 -21.43
N THR A 21 -6.08 -13.01 -22.03
CA THR A 21 -7.31 -13.42 -21.35
C THR A 21 -7.06 -14.46 -20.25
N PRO A 22 -6.35 -15.59 -20.48
CA PRO A 22 -6.04 -16.53 -19.41
C PRO A 22 -5.10 -15.93 -18.37
N LEU A 23 -4.18 -15.03 -18.76
CA LEU A 23 -3.32 -14.31 -17.81
C LEU A 23 -4.17 -13.47 -16.84
N THR A 24 -5.11 -12.68 -17.37
CA THR A 24 -6.02 -11.86 -16.56
C THR A 24 -6.88 -12.72 -15.62
N LEU A 25 -7.34 -13.89 -16.10
CA LEU A 25 -8.15 -14.80 -15.29
C LEU A 25 -7.34 -15.38 -14.10
N VAL A 26 -6.13 -15.90 -14.37
CA VAL A 26 -5.29 -16.52 -13.33
C VAL A 26 -4.84 -15.48 -12.31
N CYS A 27 -4.35 -14.33 -12.76
CA CYS A 27 -3.94 -13.25 -11.87
C CYS A 27 -5.12 -12.71 -11.06
N GLY A 28 -6.29 -12.55 -11.69
CA GLY A 28 -7.51 -12.13 -10.99
C GLY A 28 -7.93 -13.10 -9.90
N LEU A 29 -7.85 -14.41 -10.15
CA LEU A 29 -8.19 -15.43 -9.17
C LEU A 29 -7.22 -15.44 -7.98
N LEU A 30 -5.92 -15.26 -8.22
CA LEU A 30 -4.91 -15.17 -7.17
C LEU A 30 -5.06 -13.89 -6.31
N VAL A 31 -5.32 -12.74 -6.95
CA VAL A 31 -5.56 -11.47 -6.25
C VAL A 31 -6.87 -11.50 -5.47
N LEU A 32 -7.92 -12.12 -6.03
CA LEU A 32 -9.22 -12.27 -5.36
C LEU A 32 -9.11 -13.14 -4.10
N THR A 33 -8.47 -14.30 -4.21
CA THR A 33 -8.33 -15.21 -3.07
C THR A 33 -7.43 -14.61 -1.99
N SER A 34 -6.27 -14.06 -2.36
CA SER A 34 -5.39 -13.36 -1.40
C SER A 34 -6.03 -12.13 -0.77
N GLY A 35 -6.72 -11.29 -1.54
CA GLY A 35 -7.44 -10.12 -1.02
C GLY A 35 -8.56 -10.51 -0.06
N SER A 36 -9.26 -11.61 -0.32
CA SER A 36 -10.27 -12.15 0.60
C SER A 36 -9.63 -12.62 1.91
N LEU A 37 -8.47 -13.28 1.86
CA LEU A 37 -7.74 -13.69 3.06
C LEU A 37 -7.28 -12.49 3.89
N LEU A 38 -6.73 -11.46 3.22
CA LEU A 38 -6.30 -10.22 3.87
C LEU A 38 -7.46 -9.46 4.51
N PHE A 39 -8.65 -9.49 3.91
CA PHE A 39 -9.85 -8.88 4.48
C PHE A 39 -10.29 -9.55 5.80
N PHE A 40 -9.99 -10.83 6.00
CA PHE A 40 -10.26 -11.55 7.25
C PHE A 40 -9.05 -11.59 8.21
N ASP A 41 -8.12 -10.63 8.08
CA ASP A 41 -6.90 -10.50 8.91
C ASP A 41 -5.94 -11.70 8.85
N ILE A 42 -6.02 -12.55 7.81
CA ILE A 42 -5.10 -13.66 7.58
C ILE A 42 -3.85 -13.13 6.85
N ASN A 43 -2.99 -12.42 7.59
CA ASN A 43 -1.95 -11.53 7.07
C ASN A 43 -0.51 -12.08 7.10
N SER A 44 -0.31 -13.34 6.69
CA SER A 44 1.06 -13.88 6.52
C SER A 44 1.90 -13.01 5.57
N LYS A 45 3.17 -12.78 5.93
CA LYS A 45 4.13 -12.03 5.09
C LYS A 45 4.16 -12.52 3.65
N ASN A 46 4.01 -13.84 3.43
CA ASN A 46 3.99 -14.44 2.10
C ASN A 46 2.72 -14.10 1.33
N ILE A 47 1.56 -14.00 2.00
CA ILE A 47 0.27 -13.68 1.37
C ILE A 47 0.26 -12.21 0.94
N VAL A 48 0.73 -11.32 1.82
CA VAL A 48 0.86 -9.88 1.52
C VAL A 48 1.77 -9.67 0.32
N LEU A 49 2.98 -10.26 0.35
CA LEU A 49 3.94 -10.16 -0.74
C LEU A 49 3.35 -10.69 -2.06
N MET A 50 2.68 -11.83 -2.02
CA MET A 50 2.00 -12.39 -3.21
C MET A 50 0.93 -11.44 -3.74
N HIS A 51 0.10 -10.88 -2.87
CA HIS A 51 -0.99 -9.97 -3.25
C HIS A 51 -0.45 -8.71 -3.94
N GLU A 52 0.60 -8.10 -3.39
CA GLU A 52 1.22 -6.90 -3.94
C GLU A 52 1.82 -7.15 -5.34
N TRP A 53 2.68 -8.15 -5.47
CA TRP A 53 3.38 -8.41 -6.73
C TRP A 53 2.45 -8.96 -7.82
N ILE A 54 1.56 -9.88 -7.49
CA ILE A 54 0.57 -10.39 -8.45
C ILE A 54 -0.47 -9.32 -8.75
N GLY A 55 -0.79 -8.44 -7.80
CA GLY A 55 -1.64 -7.26 -8.01
C GLY A 55 -1.10 -6.35 -9.10
N ILE A 56 0.20 -6.01 -9.06
CA ILE A 56 0.85 -5.22 -10.12
C ILE A 56 0.77 -5.96 -11.47
N LEU A 57 1.03 -7.27 -11.49
CA LEU A 57 0.94 -8.07 -12.71
C LEU A 57 -0.50 -8.10 -13.26
N MET A 58 -1.50 -8.17 -12.38
CA MET A 58 -2.91 -8.12 -12.72
C MET A 58 -3.30 -6.80 -13.36
N VAL A 59 -2.78 -5.66 -12.87
CA VAL A 59 -2.99 -4.34 -13.50
C VAL A 59 -2.49 -4.37 -14.95
N ILE A 60 -1.29 -4.88 -15.18
CA ILE A 60 -0.73 -5.02 -16.53
C ILE A 60 -1.65 -5.90 -17.39
N ALA A 61 -2.04 -7.08 -16.87
CA ALA A 61 -2.91 -8.04 -17.55
C ALA A 61 -4.25 -7.42 -17.98
N VAL A 62 -4.92 -6.72 -17.06
CA VAL A 62 -6.19 -6.03 -17.32
C VAL A 62 -6.02 -4.91 -18.35
N LEU A 63 -4.97 -4.10 -18.26
CA LEU A 63 -4.72 -3.04 -19.23
C LEU A 63 -4.45 -3.60 -20.64
N GLY A 64 -3.66 -4.66 -20.75
CA GLY A 64 -3.43 -5.33 -22.03
C GLY A 64 -4.69 -5.97 -22.59
N HIS A 65 -5.49 -6.64 -21.75
CA HIS A 65 -6.80 -7.14 -22.14
C HIS A 65 -7.71 -5.99 -22.62
N ALA A 66 -7.81 -4.90 -21.87
CA ALA A 66 -8.63 -3.76 -22.25
C ALA A 66 -8.16 -3.12 -23.56
N PHE A 67 -6.85 -3.01 -23.77
CA PHE A 67 -6.28 -2.42 -24.98
C PHE A 67 -6.52 -3.28 -26.23
N LEU A 68 -6.47 -4.60 -26.10
CA LEU A 68 -6.69 -5.53 -27.21
C LEU A 68 -8.18 -5.71 -27.55
N TYR A 69 -9.07 -5.49 -26.58
CA TYR A 69 -10.52 -5.65 -26.72
C TYR A 69 -11.29 -4.31 -26.64
N LYS A 70 -10.64 -3.18 -26.98
CA LYS A 70 -11.23 -1.82 -26.94
C LYS A 70 -12.60 -1.71 -27.62
N ASN A 71 -12.77 -2.30 -28.79
CA ASN A 71 -14.05 -2.21 -29.52
C ASN A 71 -15.20 -2.86 -28.74
N SER A 72 -14.91 -3.95 -28.03
CA SER A 72 -15.89 -4.60 -27.14
C SER A 72 -16.22 -3.69 -25.96
N ILE A 73 -15.19 -3.11 -25.34
CA ILE A 73 -15.34 -2.18 -24.21
C ILE A 73 -16.18 -0.96 -24.59
N ILE A 74 -15.89 -0.32 -25.74
CA ILE A 74 -16.66 0.83 -26.24
C ILE A 74 -18.12 0.44 -26.47
N LYS A 75 -18.39 -0.75 -27.02
CA LYS A 75 -19.76 -1.25 -27.20
C LYS A 75 -20.47 -1.47 -25.86
N HIS A 76 -19.78 -1.98 -24.85
CA HIS A 76 -20.33 -2.14 -23.50
C HIS A 76 -20.57 -0.79 -22.81
N LEU A 77 -19.67 0.18 -23.00
CA LEU A 77 -19.80 1.56 -22.51
C LEU A 77 -20.87 2.36 -23.24
N SER A 78 -21.30 1.95 -24.44
CA SER A 78 -22.35 2.66 -25.19
C SER A 78 -23.77 2.35 -24.65
N ARG A 79 -23.92 1.35 -23.77
CA ARG A 79 -25.20 0.98 -23.17
C ARG A 79 -25.40 1.74 -21.85
N LYS A 80 -26.43 2.58 -21.78
CA LYS A 80 -26.73 3.43 -20.61
C LYS A 80 -26.74 2.65 -19.28
N ASN A 81 -27.37 1.47 -19.23
CA ASN A 81 -27.43 0.66 -18.01
C ASN A 81 -26.03 0.23 -17.51
N ASN A 82 -25.09 -0.06 -18.40
CA ASN A 82 -23.75 -0.49 -18.02
C ASN A 82 -22.94 0.67 -17.44
N ILE A 83 -23.08 1.88 -18.01
CA ILE A 83 -22.40 3.08 -17.49
C ILE A 83 -22.87 3.36 -16.07
N VAL A 84 -24.19 3.30 -15.81
CA VAL A 84 -24.74 3.56 -14.47
C VAL A 84 -24.16 2.60 -13.44
N MET A 85 -24.10 1.30 -13.75
CA MET A 85 -23.53 0.29 -12.86
C MET A 85 -22.04 0.51 -12.62
N MET A 86 -21.26 0.77 -13.67
CA MET A 86 -19.83 1.03 -13.56
C MET A 86 -19.55 2.30 -12.74
N ALA A 87 -20.31 3.37 -12.96
CA ALA A 87 -20.21 4.61 -12.21
C ALA A 87 -20.56 4.40 -10.74
N ALA A 88 -21.61 3.64 -10.43
CA ALA A 88 -21.99 3.33 -9.04
C ALA A 88 -20.89 2.56 -8.30
N ILE A 89 -20.31 1.53 -8.92
CA ILE A 89 -19.21 0.76 -8.32
C ILE A 89 -17.97 1.62 -8.14
N LEU A 90 -17.63 2.45 -9.13
CA LEU A 90 -16.49 3.36 -9.04
C LEU A 90 -16.68 4.39 -7.92
N LEU A 91 -17.88 4.96 -7.80
CA LEU A 91 -18.23 5.91 -6.73
C LEU A 91 -18.17 5.25 -5.35
N LEU A 92 -18.67 4.02 -5.20
CA LEU A 92 -18.54 3.26 -3.96
C LEU A 92 -17.07 3.03 -3.61
N GLY A 93 -16.24 2.62 -4.58
CA GLY A 93 -14.80 2.46 -4.38
C GLY A 93 -14.12 3.76 -3.93
N ILE A 94 -14.42 4.88 -4.60
CA ILE A 94 -13.89 6.20 -4.25
C ILE A 94 -14.40 6.68 -2.87
N ALA A 95 -15.63 6.36 -2.50
CA ALA A 95 -16.19 6.71 -1.18
C ALA A 95 -15.47 5.97 -0.05
N MET A 96 -15.08 4.70 -0.27
CA MET A 96 -14.31 3.91 0.70
C MET A 96 -12.87 4.42 0.91
N ILE A 97 -12.31 5.18 -0.05
CA ILE A 97 -10.99 5.82 0.10
C ILE A 97 -11.09 7.12 0.95
N GLN A 98 -12.28 7.71 1.07
CA GLN A 98 -12.49 8.99 1.75
C GLN A 98 -12.92 8.85 3.22
N SER A 99 -13.16 7.64 3.71
CA SER A 99 -13.70 7.39 5.06
C SER A 99 -12.73 7.62 6.22
N ASP A 100 -11.51 8.08 5.95
CA ASP A 100 -10.51 8.35 6.99
C ASP A 100 -10.82 9.58 7.86
N LYS A 101 -11.91 10.31 7.57
CA LYS A 101 -12.22 11.56 8.29
C LYS A 101 -13.25 11.45 9.42
N GLU A 102 -14.00 10.36 9.54
CA GLU A 102 -15.11 10.29 10.51
C GLU A 102 -15.21 8.97 11.31
N VAL A 103 -14.24 8.04 11.18
CA VAL A 103 -14.17 6.79 11.96
C VAL A 103 -13.06 6.82 13.02
N GLU A 104 -12.67 8.01 13.50
CA GLU A 104 -11.63 8.16 14.54
C GLU A 104 -12.11 7.86 15.97
N GLN A 105 -13.41 7.68 16.20
CA GLN A 105 -13.93 7.71 17.58
C GLN A 105 -13.98 6.35 18.31
N SER A 106 -13.62 5.21 17.70
CA SER A 106 -13.73 3.92 18.42
C SER A 106 -12.54 2.96 18.35
N ASN A 107 -11.43 3.25 17.66
CA ASN A 107 -10.26 2.35 17.63
C ASN A 107 -8.88 3.05 17.64
N ASN A 108 -8.82 4.33 18.02
CA ASN A 108 -7.57 5.11 18.05
C ASN A 108 -6.71 4.92 19.31
N VAL A 109 -6.90 3.86 20.09
CA VAL A 109 -6.00 3.60 21.24
C VAL A 109 -4.58 3.39 20.75
N SER A 110 -4.37 2.61 19.69
CA SER A 110 -3.05 2.39 19.11
C SER A 110 -2.43 3.69 18.58
N VAL A 111 -3.21 4.50 17.86
CA VAL A 111 -2.75 5.79 17.31
C VAL A 111 -2.40 6.76 18.43
N ALA A 112 -3.27 6.91 19.43
CA ALA A 112 -3.01 7.76 20.58
C ALA A 112 -1.80 7.28 21.41
N LEU A 113 -1.56 5.97 21.47
CA LEU A 113 -0.37 5.40 22.10
C LEU A 113 0.90 5.74 21.31
N PHE A 114 0.88 5.61 19.97
CA PHE A 114 2.01 6.00 19.13
C PHE A 114 2.29 7.50 19.22
N ASP A 115 1.26 8.35 19.12
CA ASP A 115 1.37 9.79 19.32
C ASP A 115 1.95 10.14 20.69
N SER A 116 1.56 9.40 21.73
CA SER A 116 2.09 9.59 23.08
C SER A 116 3.57 9.22 23.19
N ILE A 117 4.01 8.16 22.49
CA ILE A 117 5.41 7.72 22.45
C ILE A 117 6.26 8.72 21.65
N ASP A 118 5.77 9.17 20.50
CA ASP A 118 6.47 10.13 19.64
C ASP A 118 6.71 11.47 20.35
N ASN A 119 5.74 11.90 21.14
CA ASN A 119 5.83 13.10 21.96
C ASN A 119 6.48 12.88 23.33
N ALA A 120 6.83 11.63 23.69
CA ALA A 120 7.47 11.33 24.96
C ALA A 120 8.93 11.81 25.00
N PRO A 121 9.40 12.35 26.14
CA PRO A 121 10.80 12.68 26.34
C PRO A 121 11.66 11.40 26.46
N ILE A 122 12.96 11.48 26.13
CA ILE A 122 13.88 10.33 26.26
C ILE A 122 13.89 9.79 27.70
N THR A 123 13.73 10.66 28.70
CA THR A 123 13.60 10.26 30.11
C THR A 123 12.45 9.28 30.36
N LEU A 124 11.31 9.44 29.68
CA LEU A 124 10.20 8.50 29.79
C LEU A 124 10.51 7.20 29.03
N MET A 125 11.23 7.28 27.91
CA MET A 125 11.69 6.11 27.17
C MET A 125 12.69 5.26 27.96
N SER A 126 13.50 5.88 28.82
CA SER A 126 14.39 5.22 29.78
C SER A 126 13.61 4.35 30.77
N GLU A 127 12.50 4.86 31.29
CA GLU A 127 11.61 4.10 32.18
C GLU A 127 10.91 2.96 31.45
N LEU A 128 10.34 3.23 30.27
CA LEU A 128 9.62 2.22 29.47
C LEU A 128 10.54 1.06 29.05
N THR A 129 11.77 1.36 28.66
CA THR A 129 12.74 0.35 28.19
C THR A 129 13.57 -0.26 29.32
N HIS A 130 13.42 0.23 30.55
CA HIS A 130 14.22 -0.16 31.72
C HIS A 130 15.74 -0.02 31.47
N GLN A 131 16.13 0.97 30.67
CA GLN A 131 17.54 1.29 30.39
C GLN A 131 17.89 2.62 31.05
N PRO A 132 19.07 2.78 31.66
CA PRO A 132 19.46 4.06 32.23
C PRO A 132 19.57 5.11 31.12
N ILE A 133 19.11 6.33 31.41
CA ILE A 133 19.01 7.43 30.44
C ILE A 133 20.32 7.69 29.68
N ASN A 134 21.47 7.60 30.36
CA ASN A 134 22.78 7.80 29.76
C ASN A 134 23.06 6.77 28.64
N ASN A 135 22.69 5.50 28.84
CA ASN A 135 22.89 4.47 27.83
C ASN A 135 22.03 4.72 26.58
N LEU A 136 20.79 5.21 26.75
CA LEU A 136 19.94 5.56 25.62
C LEU A 136 20.49 6.75 24.84
N VAL A 137 20.92 7.80 25.54
CA VAL A 137 21.52 8.99 24.90
C VAL A 137 22.78 8.60 24.13
N ASP A 138 23.66 7.79 24.73
CA ASP A 138 24.88 7.32 24.08
C ASP A 138 24.57 6.46 22.85
N LYS A 139 23.57 5.59 22.94
CA LYS A 139 23.15 4.74 21.83
C LYS A 139 22.57 5.54 20.66
N ILE A 140 21.75 6.55 20.94
CA ILE A 140 21.18 7.45 19.94
C ILE A 140 22.30 8.27 19.29
N LYS A 141 23.26 8.78 20.07
CA LYS A 141 24.44 9.50 19.55
C LYS A 141 25.35 8.60 18.70
N LEU A 142 25.60 7.36 19.12
CA LEU A 142 26.37 6.38 18.37
C LEU A 142 25.71 6.00 17.03
N ALA A 143 24.38 6.06 16.96
CA ALA A 143 23.64 5.87 15.73
C ALA A 143 23.68 7.09 14.79
N GLY A 144 24.35 8.18 15.18
CA GLY A 144 24.56 9.37 14.37
C GLY A 144 23.56 10.50 14.61
N PHE A 145 22.71 10.40 15.63
CA PHE A 145 21.72 11.42 15.95
C PHE A 145 22.25 12.40 17.00
N THR A 146 22.03 13.68 16.76
CA THR A 146 22.32 14.78 17.69
C THR A 146 21.18 14.92 18.70
N ILE A 147 21.51 15.04 19.97
CA ILE A 147 20.57 15.35 21.06
C ILE A 147 21.12 16.55 21.81
N ASP A 148 20.32 17.61 21.94
CA ASP A 148 20.69 18.83 22.65
C ASP A 148 20.33 18.76 24.13
N ASP A 149 19.14 18.22 24.45
CA ASP A 149 18.64 18.06 25.82
C ASP A 149 17.95 16.69 25.96
N PRO A 150 18.30 15.86 26.98
CA PRO A 150 17.60 14.61 27.29
C PRO A 150 16.08 14.74 27.55
N LYS A 151 15.58 15.96 27.77
CA LYS A 151 14.15 16.27 27.89
C LYS A 151 13.44 16.45 26.55
N GLN A 152 14.17 16.48 25.44
CA GLN A 152 13.57 16.55 24.11
C GLN A 152 12.71 15.32 23.85
N SER A 153 11.58 15.53 23.18
CA SER A 153 10.76 14.43 22.69
C SER A 153 11.42 13.71 21.52
N ILE A 154 10.98 12.49 21.23
CA ILE A 154 11.46 11.73 20.05
C ILE A 154 11.25 12.56 18.78
N VAL A 155 10.08 13.20 18.63
CA VAL A 155 9.78 14.07 17.49
C VAL A 155 10.74 15.25 17.39
N GLN A 156 11.10 15.90 18.50
CA GLN A 156 12.03 17.04 18.49
C GLN A 156 13.44 16.61 18.05
N ILE A 157 13.88 15.43 18.48
CA ILE A 157 15.17 14.86 18.07
C ILE A 157 15.12 14.47 16.58
N ALA A 158 14.01 13.89 16.12
CA ALA A 158 13.81 13.55 14.72
C ALA A 158 13.89 14.79 13.82
N GLN A 159 13.20 15.85 14.22
CA GLN A 159 13.21 17.15 13.53
C GLN A 159 14.62 17.76 13.47
N LEU A 160 15.36 17.74 14.58
CA LEU A 160 16.74 18.24 14.66
C LEU A 160 17.68 17.48 13.70
N ASN A 161 17.44 16.19 13.51
CA ASN A 161 18.28 15.32 12.68
C ASN A 161 17.77 15.14 11.25
N HIS A 162 16.66 15.79 10.89
CA HIS A 162 15.96 15.59 9.60
C HIS A 162 15.65 14.11 9.31
N GLN A 163 15.26 13.36 10.34
CA GLN A 163 14.88 11.94 10.27
C GLN A 163 13.44 11.77 10.75
N GLN A 164 12.91 10.55 10.68
CA GLN A 164 11.59 10.23 11.21
C GLN A 164 11.66 9.71 12.66
N PRO A 165 10.63 9.90 13.49
CA PRO A 165 10.60 9.40 14.87
C PRO A 165 10.85 7.88 14.98
N GLU A 166 10.38 7.10 14.00
CA GLU A 166 10.52 5.65 13.96
C GLU A 166 11.98 5.22 13.86
N ASP A 167 12.83 5.99 13.18
CA ASP A 167 14.26 5.71 13.06
C ASP A 167 14.92 5.76 14.45
N ILE A 168 14.55 6.74 15.26
CA ILE A 168 15.07 6.91 16.63
C ILE A 168 14.52 5.82 17.55
N ILE A 169 13.22 5.53 17.47
CA ILE A 169 12.58 4.45 18.24
C ILE A 169 13.25 3.11 17.91
N SER A 170 13.57 2.85 16.64
CA SER A 170 14.25 1.62 16.22
C SER A 170 15.61 1.47 16.90
N VAL A 171 16.39 2.56 17.03
CA VAL A 171 17.68 2.58 17.72
C VAL A 171 17.51 2.30 19.21
N ILE A 172 16.49 2.88 19.84
CA ILE A 172 16.17 2.65 21.25
C ILE A 172 15.90 1.16 21.51
N TYR A 173 15.08 0.51 20.69
CA TYR A 173 14.66 -0.89 20.89
C TYR A 173 15.60 -1.96 20.30
N LYS A 174 16.54 -1.59 19.42
CA LYS A 174 17.52 -2.52 18.84
C LYS A 174 18.44 -3.08 19.93
N LYS A 175 18.41 -4.39 20.18
CA LYS A 175 19.28 -5.03 21.19
C LYS A 175 20.76 -4.90 20.84
#